data_AF-A0A521RPF2-F1
#
_entry.id   AF-A0A521RPF2-F1
#
_cell.length_a   1.000
_cell.length_b   1.000
_cell.length_c   1.000
_cell.angle_alpha   90.00
_cell.angle_beta   90.00
_cell.angle_gamma   90.00
#
_symmetry.space_group_name_H-M   'P 1'
#
loop_
_entity.id
_entity.type
_entity.pdbx_description
1 polymer ?
#
loop_
_entity_poly.entity_id
_entity_poly.type
_entity_poly.pdbx_seq_one_letter_code
_entity_poly.pdbx_strand_id
1 'polypeptide(L)' 'MEDSTTTARKPRTPWTPQDDATVRLLASDGWTDAEIASHLHRDVKLIGKKRRDLCIPRGVTPELAAMMGRVNTRNRNARA' A
#
# COMPACT_ATOMS: atom_id res chain seq x y z
N MET A 1 -30.31 -20.80 -3.56
CA MET A 1 -28.97 -20.51 -4.09
C MET A 1 -28.44 -19.35 -3.27
N GLU A 2 -27.53 -19.66 -2.36
CA GLU A 2 -27.09 -18.79 -1.27
C GLU A 2 -25.84 -18.03 -1.71
N ASP A 3 -25.99 -16.93 -2.44
CA ASP A 3 -24.85 -16.05 -2.74
C ASP A 3 -24.66 -15.02 -1.62
N SER A 4 -24.19 -15.52 -0.47
CA SER A 4 -23.68 -14.70 0.62
C SER A 4 -22.33 -14.06 0.23
N THR A 5 -22.36 -12.88 -0.36
CA THR A 5 -21.21 -11.96 -0.33
C THR A 5 -21.54 -10.73 0.50
N THR A 6 -21.98 -10.95 1.74
CA THR A 6 -21.96 -9.92 2.77
C THR A 6 -20.49 -9.64 3.10
N THR A 7 -19.85 -8.74 2.35
CA THR A 7 -18.60 -8.12 2.75
C THR A 7 -18.86 -7.37 4.05
N ALA A 8 -18.65 -8.05 5.18
CA ALA A 8 -18.71 -7.46 6.50
C ALA A 8 -17.87 -6.18 6.47
N ARG A 9 -18.50 -5.03 6.78
CA ARG A 9 -17.80 -3.75 6.85
C ARG A 9 -16.75 -3.86 7.95
N LYS A 10 -15.50 -4.18 7.58
CA LYS A 10 -14.38 -4.25 8.51
C LYS A 10 -14.38 -2.93 9.29
N PRO A 11 -14.34 -2.95 10.64
CA PRO A 11 -14.37 -1.74 11.44
C PRO A 11 -13.31 -0.77 10.91
N ARG A 12 -13.71 0.49 10.72
CA ARG A 12 -12.83 1.56 10.23
C ARG A 12 -11.82 1.88 11.32
N THR A 13 -10.79 1.05 11.45
CA THR A 13 -9.70 1.32 12.39
C THR A 13 -9.13 2.69 12.06
N PRO A 14 -8.95 3.55 13.07
CA PRO A 14 -8.38 4.87 12.86
C PRO A 14 -7.00 4.72 12.19
N TRP A 15 -6.65 5.66 11.33
CA TRP A 15 -5.31 5.71 10.76
C TRP A 15 -4.32 6.08 11.85
N THR A 16 -3.31 5.24 12.07
CA THR A 16 -2.22 5.57 12.98
C THR A 16 -1.06 6.20 12.22
N PRO A 17 -0.21 7.03 12.86
CA PRO A 17 1.00 7.55 12.23
C PRO A 17 1.92 6.45 11.67
N GLN A 18 1.91 5.27 12.30
CA GLN A 18 2.66 4.08 11.88
C GLN A 18 2.09 3.48 10.58
N ASP A 19 0.77 3.49 10.41
CA ASP A 19 0.13 3.09 9.15
C ASP A 19 0.56 4.03 8.01
N ASP A 20 0.61 5.34 8.28
CA ASP A 20 1.02 6.35 7.29
C ASP A 20 2.46 6.14 6.85
N ALA A 21 3.36 5.85 7.81
CA ALA A 21 4.75 5.51 7.52
C ALA A 21 4.86 4.23 6.69
N THR A 22 4.05 3.22 6.99
CA THR A 22 4.00 1.96 6.23
C THR A 22 3.50 2.17 4.81
N VAL A 23 2.42 2.94 4.61
CA VAL A 23 1.91 3.29 3.27
C VAL A 23 2.98 4.05 2.47
N ARG A 24 3.69 5.00 3.09
CA ARG A 24 4.79 5.74 2.46
C ARG A 24 5.93 4.81 2.05
N LEU A 25 6.38 3.95 2.96
CA LEU A 25 7.49 3.05 2.74
C LEU A 25 7.17 2.07 1.61
N LEU A 26 6.04 1.36 1.70
CA LEU A 26 5.66 0.34 0.73
C LEU A 26 5.34 0.93 -0.64
N ALA A 27 4.63 2.07 -0.71
CA ALA A 27 4.39 2.72 -1.99
C ALA A 27 5.69 3.24 -2.64
N SER A 28 6.66 3.68 -1.84
CA SER A 28 7.99 4.05 -2.33
C SER A 28 8.82 2.83 -2.75
N ASP A 29 8.59 1.68 -2.13
CA ASP A 29 9.14 0.37 -2.51
C ASP A 29 8.46 -0.22 -3.75
N GLY A 30 7.55 0.53 -4.40
CA GLY A 30 6.87 0.15 -5.63
C GLY A 30 5.68 -0.79 -5.43
N TRP A 31 5.22 -0.98 -4.20
CA TRP A 31 4.05 -1.81 -3.91
C TRP A 31 2.78 -1.15 -4.43
N THR A 32 1.89 -1.97 -4.97
CA THR A 32 0.57 -1.55 -5.41
C THR A 32 -0.37 -1.32 -4.22
N ASP A 33 -1.40 -0.49 -4.42
CA ASP A 33 -2.42 -0.23 -3.40
C ASP A 33 -3.06 -1.55 -2.87
N ALA A 34 -3.12 -2.61 -3.69
CA ALA A 34 -3.66 -3.91 -3.32
C ALA A 34 -2.71 -4.72 -2.42
N GLU A 35 -1.41 -4.68 -2.67
CA GLU A 35 -0.42 -5.35 -1.84
C GLU A 35 -0.29 -4.65 -0.48
N ILE A 36 -0.29 -3.31 -0.47
CA ILE A 36 -0.30 -2.50 0.75
C ILE A 36 -1.57 -2.77 1.57
N ALA A 37 -2.72 -2.87 0.89
CA ALA A 37 -4.00 -3.21 1.52
C ALA A 37 -3.96 -4.58 2.18
N SER A 38 -3.36 -5.56 1.50
CA SER A 38 -3.18 -6.91 2.03
C SER A 38 -2.26 -6.91 3.24
N HIS A 39 -1.17 -6.13 3.20
CA HIS A 39 -0.20 -6.02 4.29
C HIS A 39 -0.77 -5.33 5.54
N LEU A 40 -1.51 -4.23 5.37
CA LEU A 40 -2.17 -3.51 6.46
C LEU A 40 -3.52 -4.13 6.85
N HIS A 41 -3.93 -5.21 6.17
CA HIS A 41 -5.27 -5.79 6.24
C HIS A 41 -6.38 -4.73 6.12
N ARG A 42 -6.24 -3.74 5.25
CA ARG A 42 -7.23 -2.68 5.00
C ARG A 42 -7.85 -2.80 3.62
N ASP A 43 -8.91 -2.04 3.37
CA ASP A 43 -9.54 -1.98 2.04
C ASP A 43 -8.66 -1.19 1.05
N VAL A 44 -8.53 -1.71 -0.17
CA VAL A 44 -7.75 -1.10 -1.26
C VAL A 44 -8.20 0.34 -1.54
N LYS A 45 -9.51 0.63 -1.48
CA LYS A 45 -10.06 1.98 -1.66
C LYS A 45 -9.60 2.92 -0.55
N LEU A 46 -9.44 2.42 0.68
CA LEU A 46 -8.94 3.21 1.81
C LEU A 46 -7.44 3.49 1.66
N ILE A 47 -6.65 2.51 1.21
CA ILE A 47 -5.23 2.73 0.88
C ILE A 47 -5.10 3.77 -0.23
N GLY A 48 -5.86 3.64 -1.32
CA GLY A 48 -5.81 4.59 -2.44
C GLY A 48 -6.29 6.00 -2.06
N LYS A 49 -7.24 6.13 -1.12
CA LYS A 49 -7.57 7.43 -0.51
C LYS A 49 -6.39 7.95 0.31
N LYS A 50 -5.88 7.14 1.24
CA LYS A 50 -4.81 7.55 2.15
C LYS A 50 -3.52 7.93 1.43
N ARG A 51 -3.16 7.18 0.38
CA ARG A 51 -2.03 7.48 -0.50
C ARG A 51 -2.16 8.87 -1.13
N ARG A 52 -3.36 9.23 -1.60
CA ARG A 52 -3.66 10.57 -2.13
C ARG A 52 -3.63 11.64 -1.04
N ASP A 53 -4.17 11.35 0.15
CA ASP A 53 -4.11 12.26 1.30
C ASP A 53 -2.66 12.54 1.73
N LEU A 54 -1.76 11.56 1.50
CA LEU A 54 -0.31 11.69 1.72
C LEU A 54 0.45 12.22 0.50
N CYS A 55 -0.23 12.62 -0.57
CA CYS A 55 0.32 13.11 -1.83
C CYS A 55 1.33 12.17 -2.51
N ILE A 56 1.17 10.86 -2.35
CA ILE A 56 2.03 9.85 -2.99
C ILE A 56 1.41 9.47 -4.35
N PRO A 57 2.15 9.48 -5.48
CA PRO A 57 1.57 9.16 -6.78
C PRO A 57 1.22 7.67 -6.90
N ARG A 58 0.29 7.33 -7.80
CA ARG A 58 -0.12 5.93 -8.04
C ARG A 58 0.89 5.28 -8.96
N GLY A 59 1.44 4.14 -8.57
CA GLY A 59 2.28 3.33 -9.45
C GLY A 59 3.52 4.09 -9.93
N VAL A 60 4.19 4.85 -9.05
CA VAL A 60 5.58 5.21 -9.31
C VAL A 60 6.33 3.90 -9.32
N THR A 61 6.60 3.41 -10.52
CA THR A 61 7.40 2.22 -10.71
C THR A 61 8.78 2.49 -10.11
N PRO A 62 9.47 1.46 -9.63
CA PRO A 62 10.87 1.60 -9.24
C PRO A 62 11.71 2.22 -10.37
N GLU A 63 11.31 2.07 -11.64
CA GLU A 63 11.92 2.70 -12.82
C GLU A 63 11.75 4.23 -12.87
N LEU A 64 10.56 4.77 -12.61
CA LEU A 64 10.35 6.23 -12.53
C LEU A 64 10.98 6.82 -11.26
N ALA A 65 10.97 6.10 -10.13
CA ALA A 65 11.69 6.49 -8.91
C ALA A 65 13.22 6.45 -9.10
N ALA A 66 13.73 5.50 -9.90
CA ALA A 66 15.12 5.41 -10.31
C ALA A 66 15.51 6.52 -11.30
N MET A 67 14.66 6.83 -12.29
CA MET A 67 14.83 7.99 -13.19
C MET A 67 14.80 9.33 -12.44
N MET A 68 14.00 9.43 -11.38
CA MET A 68 13.90 10.60 -10.51
C MET A 68 14.93 10.60 -9.36
N GLY A 69 15.89 9.67 -9.37
CA GLY A 69 17.09 9.72 -8.55
C GLY A 69 16.86 9.64 -7.04
N ARG A 70 16.16 8.62 -6.53
CA ARG A 70 16.31 8.21 -5.11
C ARG A 70 16.02 6.70 -4.88
N VAL A 71 17.12 5.99 -4.62
CA VAL A 71 17.34 4.63 -4.09
C VAL A 71 16.16 4.00 -3.32
N ASN A 72 15.77 2.76 -3.67
CA ASN A 72 16.00 1.56 -2.84
C ASN A 72 15.46 0.27 -3.52
N THR A 73 16.28 -0.34 -4.36
CA THR A 73 16.18 -1.76 -4.73
C THR A 73 16.42 -2.66 -3.50
N ARG A 74 15.40 -3.31 -2.94
CA ARG A 74 15.59 -4.45 -2.02
C ARG A 74 14.66 -5.60 -2.39
N ASN A 75 15.18 -6.62 -3.06
CA ASN A 75 15.72 -7.83 -2.40
C ASN A 75 14.69 -8.53 -1.51
N ARG A 76 13.81 -9.33 -2.11
CA ARG A 76 12.85 -10.21 -1.40
C ARG A 76 13.27 -11.68 -1.30
N ASN A 77 14.44 -12.08 -1.80
CA ASN A 77 14.95 -13.45 -1.68
C ASN A 77 16.36 -13.47 -1.05
N ALA A 78 16.41 -13.21 0.25
CA ALA A 78 17.50 -13.68 1.11
C ALA A 78 16.87 -14.37 2.32
N ARG A 79 16.37 -15.58 2.09
CA ARG A 79 16.10 -16.59 3.11
C ARG A 79 17.14 -17.69 2.92
N ALA A 80 18.07 -17.78 3.87
CA ALA A 80 18.88 -18.95 4.19
C ALA A 80 18.75 -19.15 5.71
#